data_AF-A0A1A8GM06-F1
#
_entry.id   AF-A0A1A8GM06-F1
#
_cell.length_a   1.000
_cell.length_b   1.000
_cell.length_c   1.000
_cell.angle_alpha   90.00
_cell.angle_beta   90.00
_cell.angle_gamma   90.00
#
_symmetry.space_group_name_H-M   'P 1'
#
loop_
_entity.id
_entity.type
_entity.pdbx_description
1 polymer ?
#
loop_
_entity_poly.entity_id
_entity_poly.type
_entity_poly.pdbx_seq_one_letter_code
_entity_poly.pdbx_strand_id
1 'polypeptide(L)'
;SNGSSKDRKLLAAAQQMLQDSKTKIEFIRMQILKASQTNELSFESNDVIEKSIISPLDLRVEELCHHANIESAVAEGAKNVMKLLGSGKVTEKRAHSEAQARFTESSQKLDLLRYSLEQRLNELPKNHPRSSAIIEELTQLSSPALSPRSSIISTQSQYSTVTKPAALTGTLDVRLMGCQDLLENIPGRSKAAPVSLPGWSPSETRSSFISRANRNRGVSSRNLAKSEELSNEISAVLKLDNTVVGQTSWRPASNQAWDQKFTLELDRSRELEISVYWRDWRSLCAVKFLRLEDFLDNQRHGMCLYLEPQGMLFAEVTFFNPVIERRPKLQRQKKIFSKQQGKTFLRAPQMNINIATWGRLVRRAIPAVSSNSF
;
A
#
# COMPACT_ATOMS: atom_id res chain seq x y z
N SER A 1 -17.48 50.47 21.54
CA SER A 1 -16.30 49.68 21.92
C SER A 1 -16.19 48.45 21.02
N ASN A 2 -15.43 48.53 19.92
CA ASN A 2 -15.27 47.45 18.91
C ASN A 2 -13.79 47.08 18.67
N GLY A 3 -12.87 47.52 19.53
CA GLY A 3 -11.42 47.36 19.35
C GLY A 3 -10.91 45.93 19.61
N SER A 4 -11.34 45.30 20.72
CA SER A 4 -10.80 43.99 21.12
C SER A 4 -11.17 42.84 20.16
N SER A 5 -12.29 42.97 19.44
CA SER A 5 -12.73 41.97 18.46
C SER A 5 -11.94 42.06 17.15
N LYS A 6 -11.45 43.25 16.77
CA LYS A 6 -10.56 43.44 15.61
C LYS A 6 -9.16 42.90 15.88
N ASP A 7 -8.60 43.19 17.05
CA ASP A 7 -7.26 42.72 17.43
C ASP A 7 -7.20 41.19 17.53
N ARG A 8 -8.26 40.57 18.07
CA ARG A 8 -8.35 39.10 18.14
C ARG A 8 -8.44 38.45 16.76
N LYS A 9 -9.14 39.07 15.81
CA LYS A 9 -9.20 38.59 14.41
C LYS A 9 -7.86 38.74 13.70
N LEU A 10 -7.16 39.86 13.90
CA LEU A 10 -5.83 40.09 13.34
C LEU A 10 -4.80 39.10 13.92
N LEU A 11 -4.84 38.84 15.22
CA LEU A 11 -3.97 37.85 15.87
C LEU A 11 -4.22 36.44 15.33
N ALA A 12 -5.48 36.05 15.16
CA ALA A 12 -5.83 34.76 14.57
C ALA A 12 -5.32 34.63 13.11
N ALA A 13 -5.48 35.69 12.31
CA ALA A 13 -4.97 35.72 10.93
C ALA A 13 -3.43 35.62 10.89
N ALA A 14 -2.73 36.33 11.78
CA ALA A 14 -1.28 36.26 11.88
C ALA A 14 -0.78 34.86 12.31
N GLN A 15 -1.47 34.21 13.25
CA GLN A 15 -1.15 32.84 13.66
C GLN A 15 -1.39 31.84 12.53
N GLN A 16 -2.47 31.99 11.76
CA GLN A 16 -2.76 31.18 10.59
C GLN A 16 -1.67 31.34 9.51
N MET A 17 -1.30 32.58 9.17
CA MET A 17 -0.23 32.85 8.21
C MET A 17 1.12 32.29 8.66
N LEU A 18 1.43 32.34 9.96
CA LEU A 18 2.64 31.73 10.51
C LEU A 18 2.63 30.21 10.33
N GLN A 19 1.51 29.55 10.59
CA GLN A 19 1.38 28.11 10.43
C GLN A 19 1.51 27.71 8.95
N ASP A 20 0.84 28.42 8.04
CA ASP A 20 0.95 28.20 6.60
C ASP A 20 2.41 28.40 6.11
N SER A 21 3.09 29.44 6.61
CA SER A 21 4.49 29.68 6.27
C SER A 21 5.40 28.57 6.77
N LYS A 22 5.17 28.01 7.97
CA LYS A 22 5.95 26.87 8.49
C LYS A 22 5.78 25.63 7.62
N THR A 23 4.54 25.32 7.24
CA THR A 23 4.23 24.21 6.33
C THR A 23 4.92 24.38 4.99
N LYS A 24 4.82 25.56 4.37
CA LYS A 24 5.47 25.87 3.08
C LYS A 24 6.99 25.74 3.15
N ILE A 25 7.61 26.24 4.23
CA ILE A 25 9.06 26.11 4.44
C ILE A 25 9.46 24.63 4.54
N GLU A 26 8.70 23.81 5.28
CA GLU A 26 9.02 22.39 5.42
C GLU A 26 8.79 21.63 4.12
N PHE A 27 7.74 21.95 3.35
CA PHE A 27 7.53 21.41 2.00
C PHE A 27 8.71 21.73 1.08
N ILE A 28 9.15 22.99 1.02
CA ILE A 28 10.32 23.38 0.21
C ILE A 28 11.57 22.62 0.65
N ARG A 29 11.81 22.48 1.95
CA ARG A 29 12.95 21.70 2.47
C ARG A 29 12.86 20.22 2.11
N MET A 30 11.67 19.65 2.17
CA MET A 30 11.41 18.28 1.74
C MET A 30 11.72 18.11 0.25
N GLN A 31 11.27 19.04 -0.60
CA GLN A 31 11.59 19.03 -2.04
C GLN A 31 13.09 19.18 -2.31
N ILE A 32 13.80 20.02 -1.55
CA ILE A 32 15.27 20.14 -1.63
C ILE A 32 15.95 18.82 -1.24
N LEU A 33 15.54 18.19 -0.13
CA LEU A 33 16.10 16.90 0.32
C LEU A 33 15.81 15.75 -0.67
N LYS A 34 14.65 15.80 -1.33
CA LYS A 34 14.25 14.87 -2.39
C LYS A 34 15.15 15.06 -3.61
N ALA A 35 15.27 16.29 -4.10
CA ALA A 35 16.13 16.64 -5.21
C ALA A 35 17.61 16.31 -4.93
N SER A 36 18.12 16.53 -3.72
CA SER A 36 19.50 16.18 -3.37
C SER A 36 19.75 14.67 -3.37
N GLN A 37 18.80 13.86 -2.90
CA GLN A 37 18.91 12.39 -2.95
C GLN A 37 18.87 11.87 -4.40
N THR A 38 17.99 12.43 -5.24
CA THR A 38 17.94 12.11 -6.66
C THR A 38 19.24 12.53 -7.37
N ASN A 39 19.84 13.66 -6.98
CA ASN A 39 21.10 14.13 -7.53
C ASN A 39 22.30 13.26 -7.07
N GLU A 40 22.34 12.80 -5.82
CA GLU A 40 23.39 11.86 -5.35
C GLU A 40 23.32 10.50 -6.08
N LEU A 41 22.13 10.02 -6.42
CA LEU A 41 21.96 8.82 -7.27
C LEU A 41 22.42 9.06 -8.72
N SER A 42 22.34 10.29 -9.22
CA SER A 42 22.79 10.63 -10.57
C SER A 42 24.32 10.71 -10.73
N PHE A 43 25.09 10.84 -9.63
CA PHE A 43 26.55 10.89 -9.70
C PHE A 43 27.23 9.52 -9.89
N GLU A 44 26.49 8.39 -9.81
CA GLU A 44 27.03 7.05 -10.13
C GLU A 44 26.73 6.57 -11.56
N SER A 45 25.81 7.22 -12.29
CA SER A 45 25.49 6.89 -13.69
C SER A 45 25.87 8.03 -14.61
N ASN A 46 27.16 8.07 -14.96
CA ASN A 46 27.74 9.11 -15.81
C ASN A 46 27.58 8.83 -17.32
N ASP A 47 26.50 8.18 -17.74
CA ASP A 47 26.15 8.06 -19.14
C ASP A 47 24.63 8.18 -19.34
N VAL A 48 24.24 9.03 -20.29
CA VAL A 48 22.86 9.39 -20.68
C VAL A 48 22.18 10.44 -19.77
N ILE A 49 22.89 11.55 -19.57
CA ILE A 49 22.27 12.83 -19.18
C ILE A 49 21.65 13.45 -20.43
N GLU A 50 20.42 13.08 -20.72
CA GLU A 50 19.47 14.05 -21.25
C GLU A 50 18.33 14.08 -20.25
N LYS A 51 18.02 15.26 -19.71
CA LYS A 51 16.82 15.51 -18.92
C LYS A 51 15.61 15.19 -19.82
N SER A 52 15.27 13.92 -19.96
CA SER A 52 13.98 13.54 -20.53
C SER A 52 12.95 14.05 -19.55
N ILE A 53 12.15 15.01 -20.00
CA ILE A 53 10.89 15.35 -19.37
C ILE A 53 10.13 14.01 -19.35
N ILE A 54 10.13 13.32 -18.21
CA ILE A 54 9.50 12.01 -18.07
C ILE A 54 8.05 12.20 -18.52
N SER A 55 7.65 11.50 -19.59
CA SER A 55 6.32 11.65 -20.15
C SER A 55 5.27 11.33 -19.08
N PRO A 56 4.10 11.99 -19.04
CA PRO A 56 3.01 11.60 -18.15
C PRO A 56 2.65 10.11 -18.25
N LEU A 57 2.83 9.53 -19.44
CA LEU A 57 2.63 8.10 -19.67
C LEU A 57 3.74 7.25 -19.05
N ASP A 58 4.99 7.70 -19.09
CA ASP A 58 6.11 7.02 -18.44
C ASP A 58 5.95 6.99 -16.91
N LEU A 59 5.55 8.11 -16.31
CA LEU A 59 5.25 8.18 -14.87
C LEU A 59 4.14 7.19 -14.49
N ARG A 60 3.07 7.12 -15.29
CA ARG A 60 1.95 6.21 -15.05
C ARG A 60 2.37 4.74 -15.14
N VAL A 61 3.15 4.36 -16.15
CA VAL A 61 3.69 2.99 -16.29
C VAL A 61 4.58 2.65 -15.10
N GLU A 62 5.42 3.60 -14.67
CA GLU A 62 6.30 3.36 -13.52
C GLU A 62 5.51 3.19 -12.21
N GLU A 63 4.47 3.99 -12.00
CA GLU A 63 3.55 3.82 -10.86
C GLU A 63 2.85 2.45 -10.89
N LEU A 64 2.38 2.02 -12.06
CA LEU A 64 1.77 0.69 -12.20
C LEU A 64 2.75 -0.43 -11.83
N CYS A 65 3.98 -0.39 -12.35
CA CYS A 65 5.01 -1.37 -12.01
C CYS A 65 5.37 -1.33 -10.53
N HIS A 66 5.48 -0.15 -9.92
CA HIS A 66 5.78 0.00 -8.50
C HIS A 66 4.72 -0.69 -7.62
N HIS A 67 3.43 -0.39 -7.85
CA HIS A 67 2.34 -1.00 -7.08
C HIS A 67 2.22 -2.49 -7.37
N ALA A 68 2.42 -2.94 -8.61
CA ALA A 68 2.38 -4.35 -8.94
C ALA A 68 3.48 -5.13 -8.19
N ASN A 69 4.66 -4.56 -8.06
CA ASN A 69 5.75 -5.16 -7.29
C ASN A 69 5.46 -5.21 -5.79
N ILE A 70 4.87 -4.15 -5.22
CA ILE A 70 4.41 -4.14 -3.83
C ILE A 70 3.38 -5.26 -3.61
N GLU A 71 2.33 -5.30 -4.42
CA GLU A 71 1.25 -6.28 -4.27
C GLU A 71 1.75 -7.71 -4.52
N SER A 72 2.69 -7.93 -5.45
CA SER A 72 3.34 -9.24 -5.66
C SER A 72 4.06 -9.72 -4.39
N ALA A 73 4.81 -8.82 -3.75
CA ALA A 73 5.49 -9.10 -2.49
C ALA A 73 4.51 -9.36 -1.33
N VAL A 74 3.41 -8.61 -1.26
CA VAL A 74 2.35 -8.80 -0.25
C VAL A 74 1.65 -10.14 -0.44
N ALA A 75 1.26 -10.49 -1.67
CA ALA A 75 0.62 -11.76 -1.99
C ALA A 75 1.53 -12.95 -1.66
N GLU A 76 2.81 -12.91 -2.06
CA GLU A 76 3.76 -13.98 -1.74
C GLU A 76 4.04 -14.07 -0.24
N GLY A 77 4.15 -12.94 0.47
CA GLY A 77 4.26 -12.91 1.93
C GLY A 77 3.06 -13.57 2.62
N ALA A 78 1.84 -13.21 2.22
CA ALA A 78 0.62 -13.80 2.76
C ALA A 78 0.51 -15.31 2.47
N LYS A 79 0.86 -15.73 1.25
CA LYS A 79 0.90 -17.14 0.84
C LYS A 79 1.92 -17.95 1.65
N ASN A 80 3.08 -17.38 1.94
CA ASN A 80 4.09 -18.02 2.80
C ASN A 80 3.60 -18.18 4.24
N VAL A 81 2.93 -17.16 4.79
CA VAL A 81 2.28 -17.22 6.11
C VAL A 81 1.21 -18.31 6.13
N MET A 82 0.35 -18.39 5.11
CA MET A 82 -0.68 -19.43 5.00
C MET A 82 -0.09 -20.85 5.00
N LYS A 83 1.01 -21.06 4.26
CA LYS A 83 1.74 -22.35 4.25
C LYS A 83 2.32 -22.69 5.61
N LEU A 84 2.88 -21.70 6.33
CA LEU A 84 3.47 -21.90 7.65
C LEU A 84 2.40 -22.21 8.72
N LEU A 85 1.23 -21.57 8.63
CA LEU A 85 0.13 -21.71 9.58
C LEU A 85 -0.82 -22.89 9.28
N GLY A 86 -0.58 -23.66 8.22
CA GLY A 86 -1.45 -24.77 7.81
C GLY A 86 -1.49 -25.97 8.78
N SER A 87 -0.76 -25.92 9.90
CA SER A 87 -0.48 -27.08 10.76
C SER A 87 -0.85 -26.94 12.25
N GLY A 88 -1.47 -25.85 12.73
CA GLY A 88 -1.71 -25.71 14.18
C GLY A 88 -3.03 -25.08 14.66
N LYS A 89 -3.00 -24.60 15.92
CA LYS A 89 -4.16 -24.50 16.86
C LYS A 89 -5.12 -23.35 16.54
N VAL A 90 -6.23 -23.22 17.28
CA VAL A 90 -7.34 -22.24 17.05
C VAL A 90 -6.89 -20.78 16.83
N THR A 91 -5.83 -20.31 17.51
CA THR A 91 -5.26 -18.96 17.29
C THR A 91 -4.63 -18.80 15.91
N GLU A 92 -4.07 -19.87 15.36
CA GLU A 92 -3.50 -19.91 14.00
C GLU A 92 -4.61 -19.87 12.94
N LYS A 93 -5.84 -20.33 13.26
CA LYS A 93 -6.99 -20.23 12.34
C LYS A 93 -7.36 -18.78 12.03
N ARG A 94 -7.26 -17.86 13.00
CA ARG A 94 -7.53 -16.43 12.78
C ARG A 94 -6.44 -15.79 11.93
N ALA A 95 -5.18 -16.04 12.28
CA ALA A 95 -4.04 -15.55 11.51
C ALA A 95 -4.02 -16.11 10.08
N HIS A 96 -4.41 -17.38 9.89
CA HIS A 96 -4.57 -18.00 8.59
C HIS A 96 -5.68 -17.35 7.78
N SER A 97 -6.84 -17.06 8.38
CA SER A 97 -7.94 -16.35 7.71
C SER A 97 -7.53 -14.93 7.31
N GLU A 98 -6.75 -14.23 8.13
CA GLU A 98 -6.26 -12.88 7.85
C GLU A 98 -5.22 -12.90 6.71
N ALA A 99 -4.32 -13.87 6.72
CA ALA A 99 -3.37 -14.09 5.63
C ALA A 99 -4.10 -14.47 4.32
N GLN A 100 -5.13 -15.33 4.38
CA GLN A 100 -5.97 -15.67 3.23
C GLN A 100 -6.69 -14.44 2.67
N ALA A 101 -7.22 -13.57 3.54
CA ALA A 101 -7.88 -12.34 3.12
C ALA A 101 -6.89 -11.40 2.41
N ARG A 102 -5.70 -11.16 3.00
CA ARG A 102 -4.65 -10.36 2.37
C ARG A 102 -4.15 -10.93 1.04
N PHE A 103 -3.97 -12.25 0.97
CA PHE A 103 -3.60 -12.92 -0.27
C PHE A 103 -4.67 -12.71 -1.36
N THR A 104 -5.94 -12.89 -1.00
CA THR A 104 -7.06 -12.74 -1.95
C THR A 104 -7.15 -11.30 -2.44
N GLU A 105 -7.12 -10.32 -1.54
CA GLU A 105 -7.18 -8.90 -1.87
C GLU A 105 -6.00 -8.46 -2.75
N SER A 106 -4.78 -8.84 -2.37
CA SER A 106 -3.57 -8.48 -3.11
C SER A 106 -3.53 -9.15 -4.48
N SER A 107 -3.97 -10.41 -4.58
CA SER A 107 -4.16 -11.08 -5.87
C SER A 107 -5.19 -10.35 -6.74
N GLN A 108 -6.29 -9.88 -6.16
CA GLN A 108 -7.31 -9.15 -6.92
C GLN A 108 -6.76 -7.84 -7.48
N LYS A 109 -5.97 -7.09 -6.69
CA LYS A 109 -5.29 -5.86 -7.14
C LYS A 109 -4.25 -6.16 -8.23
N LEU A 110 -3.46 -7.22 -8.07
CA LEU A 110 -2.49 -7.65 -9.08
C LEU A 110 -3.14 -7.92 -10.43
N ASP A 111 -4.31 -8.56 -10.46
CA ASP A 111 -5.02 -8.81 -11.71
C ASP A 111 -5.40 -7.49 -12.42
N LEU A 112 -5.85 -6.48 -11.65
CA LEU A 112 -6.17 -5.15 -12.18
C LEU A 112 -4.93 -4.43 -12.69
N LEU A 113 -3.83 -4.46 -11.94
CA LEU A 113 -2.57 -3.80 -12.30
C LEU A 113 -1.91 -4.45 -13.52
N ARG A 114 -1.91 -5.78 -13.60
CA ARG A 114 -1.47 -6.53 -14.79
C ARG A 114 -2.28 -6.14 -16.02
N TYR A 115 -3.60 -6.14 -15.89
CA TYR A 115 -4.48 -5.74 -16.99
C TYR A 115 -4.26 -4.28 -17.42
N SER A 116 -3.99 -3.37 -16.47
CA SER A 116 -3.63 -1.98 -16.76
C SER A 116 -2.33 -1.88 -17.56
N LEU A 117 -1.30 -2.64 -17.18
CA LEU A 117 -0.02 -2.73 -17.89
C LEU A 117 -0.20 -3.30 -19.31
N GLU A 118 -1.00 -4.34 -19.47
CA GLU A 118 -1.35 -4.90 -20.79
C GLU A 118 -2.06 -3.87 -21.68
N GLN A 119 -3.01 -3.11 -21.13
CA GLN A 119 -3.66 -2.02 -21.86
C GLN A 119 -2.65 -0.95 -22.29
N ARG A 120 -1.73 -0.53 -21.40
CA ARG A 120 -0.68 0.44 -21.76
C ARG A 120 0.24 -0.11 -22.85
N LEU A 121 0.59 -1.39 -22.80
CA LEU A 121 1.41 -2.05 -23.82
C LEU A 121 0.72 -2.02 -25.20
N ASN A 122 -0.59 -2.25 -25.24
CA ASN A 122 -1.38 -2.25 -26.48
C ASN A 122 -1.56 -0.85 -27.09
N GLU A 123 -1.49 0.20 -26.29
CA GLU A 123 -1.54 1.59 -26.77
C GLU A 123 -0.20 2.09 -27.33
N LEU A 124 0.91 1.44 -26.95
CA LEU A 124 2.25 1.83 -27.40
C LEU A 124 2.56 1.30 -28.81
N PRO A 125 3.31 2.06 -29.63
CA PRO A 125 3.87 1.54 -30.88
C PRO A 125 4.74 0.30 -30.64
N LYS A 126 4.70 -0.67 -31.56
CA LYS A 126 5.39 -1.98 -31.43
C LYS A 126 6.91 -1.90 -31.19
N ASN A 127 7.56 -0.77 -31.50
CA ASN A 127 9.00 -0.57 -31.36
C ASN A 127 9.38 0.45 -30.25
N HIS A 128 8.46 0.77 -29.32
CA HIS A 128 8.76 1.70 -28.25
C HIS A 128 9.71 1.08 -27.21
N PRO A 129 10.77 1.77 -26.75
CA PRO A 129 11.76 1.20 -25.82
C PRO A 129 11.15 0.75 -24.49
N ARG A 130 10.03 1.37 -24.06
CA ARG A 130 9.28 0.95 -22.86
C ARG A 130 8.45 -0.33 -23.04
N SER A 131 8.11 -0.72 -24.26
CA SER A 131 7.35 -1.96 -24.49
C SER A 131 8.10 -3.17 -23.94
N SER A 132 9.42 -3.22 -24.15
CA SER A 132 10.28 -4.27 -23.57
C SER A 132 10.27 -4.27 -22.04
N ALA A 133 10.30 -3.09 -21.40
CA ALA A 133 10.25 -2.97 -19.94
C ALA A 133 8.92 -3.46 -19.37
N ILE A 134 7.79 -3.09 -20.01
CA ILE A 134 6.45 -3.56 -19.59
C ILE A 134 6.33 -5.09 -19.79
N ILE A 135 6.83 -5.62 -20.91
CA ILE A 135 6.82 -7.06 -21.19
C ILE A 135 7.66 -7.82 -20.15
N GLU A 136 8.84 -7.32 -19.79
CA GLU A 136 9.70 -7.92 -18.76
C GLU A 136 8.97 -7.98 -17.41
N GLU A 137 8.38 -6.87 -16.97
CA GLU A 137 7.60 -6.81 -15.72
C GLU A 137 6.39 -7.76 -15.73
N LEU A 138 5.61 -7.79 -16.82
CA LEU A 138 4.50 -8.74 -16.98
C LEU A 138 4.97 -10.20 -16.91
N THR A 139 6.15 -10.49 -17.47
CA THR A 139 6.76 -11.82 -17.41
C THR A 139 7.20 -12.18 -15.99
N GLN A 140 7.78 -11.23 -15.26
CA GLN A 140 8.15 -11.40 -13.85
C GLN A 140 6.92 -11.64 -12.97
N LEU A 141 5.84 -10.88 -13.18
CA LEU A 141 4.58 -11.03 -12.46
C LEU A 141 3.85 -12.35 -12.76
N SER A 142 4.11 -12.97 -13.90
CA SER A 142 3.50 -14.25 -14.31
C SER A 142 4.34 -15.48 -13.91
N SER A 143 5.59 -15.27 -13.49
CA SER A 143 6.53 -16.35 -13.19
C SER A 143 6.29 -16.94 -11.79
N PRO A 144 6.09 -18.26 -11.63
CA PRO A 144 6.01 -18.88 -10.32
C PRO A 144 7.37 -18.77 -9.60
N ALA A 145 7.36 -18.28 -8.36
CA ALA A 145 8.55 -18.12 -7.53
C ALA A 145 9.18 -19.47 -7.15
N LEU A 146 9.97 -20.04 -8.07
CA LEU A 146 10.72 -21.30 -7.89
C LEU A 146 12.24 -21.11 -7.91
N SER A 147 12.75 -19.88 -7.87
CA SER A 147 14.19 -19.63 -7.75
C SER A 147 14.55 -18.96 -6.42
N PRO A 148 15.40 -19.59 -5.56
CA PRO A 148 15.90 -18.99 -4.32
C PRO A 148 16.69 -17.68 -4.52
N ARG A 149 16.98 -17.30 -5.76
CA ARG A 149 17.75 -16.10 -6.12
C ARG A 149 16.97 -14.79 -6.10
N SER A 150 15.63 -14.79 -6.01
CA SER A 150 14.84 -13.55 -5.85
C SER A 150 14.86 -12.99 -4.42
N SER A 151 15.51 -13.69 -3.48
CA SER A 151 15.73 -13.23 -2.10
C SER A 151 16.90 -12.25 -1.95
N ILE A 152 17.64 -11.98 -3.02
CA ILE A 152 18.52 -10.81 -3.09
C ILE A 152 17.60 -9.65 -3.45
N ILE A 153 17.40 -8.72 -2.51
CA ILE A 153 16.87 -7.37 -2.72
C ILE A 153 17.07 -7.02 -4.19
N SER A 154 15.99 -6.99 -4.98
CA SER A 154 16.11 -6.69 -6.40
C SER A 154 16.83 -5.37 -6.53
N THR A 155 18.11 -5.43 -6.93
CA THR A 155 18.92 -4.26 -7.22
C THR A 155 18.39 -3.55 -8.48
N GLN A 156 17.39 -4.10 -9.18
CA GLN A 156 16.66 -3.39 -10.24
C GLN A 156 15.78 -2.25 -9.70
N SER A 157 15.44 -2.21 -8.41
CA SER A 157 14.82 -1.01 -7.80
C SER A 157 15.76 0.21 -7.70
N GLN A 158 17.01 0.11 -8.17
CA GLN A 158 17.92 1.27 -8.22
C GLN A 158 17.59 2.27 -9.34
N TYR A 159 16.68 1.93 -10.26
CA TYR A 159 16.26 2.80 -11.35
C TYR A 159 14.78 3.19 -11.29
N SER A 160 14.13 3.07 -10.13
CA SER A 160 12.81 3.68 -9.97
C SER A 160 12.97 5.19 -9.72
N THR A 161 12.53 5.99 -10.69
CA THR A 161 12.35 7.44 -10.54
C THR A 161 11.22 7.79 -9.54
N VAL A 162 10.34 6.83 -9.21
CA VAL A 162 9.35 6.94 -8.12
C VAL A 162 10.07 6.98 -6.77
N THR A 163 10.46 8.19 -6.39
CA THR A 163 10.96 8.51 -5.06
C THR A 163 9.97 8.08 -3.97
N LYS A 164 10.49 7.45 -2.93
CA LYS A 164 9.72 7.05 -1.74
C LYS A 164 8.97 8.27 -1.15
N PRO A 165 7.62 8.25 -1.08
CA PRO A 165 6.85 9.39 -0.58
C PRO A 165 7.19 9.75 0.87
N ALA A 166 7.00 11.02 1.23
CA ALA A 166 7.14 11.47 2.61
C ALA A 166 6.10 10.81 3.53
N ALA A 167 6.49 10.53 4.78
CA ALA A 167 5.56 10.07 5.81
C ALA A 167 4.98 11.31 6.51
N LEU A 168 3.66 11.44 6.46
CA LEU A 168 2.95 12.65 6.85
C LEU A 168 1.96 12.33 7.97
N THR A 169 1.89 13.22 8.95
CA THR A 169 0.95 13.14 10.07
C THR A 169 0.02 14.35 10.00
N GLY A 170 -1.25 14.21 10.37
CA GLY A 170 -2.23 15.30 10.33
C GLY A 170 -3.64 14.81 10.04
N THR A 171 -4.48 15.63 9.42
CA THR A 171 -5.89 15.28 9.16
C THR A 171 -6.23 15.44 7.69
N LEU A 172 -6.71 14.38 7.06
CA LEU A 172 -7.13 14.38 5.66
C LEU A 172 -8.64 14.28 5.58
N ASP A 173 -9.28 15.31 5.02
CA ASP A 173 -10.69 15.24 4.63
C ASP A 173 -10.80 14.74 3.20
N VAL A 174 -11.56 13.66 3.00
CA VAL A 174 -11.83 13.05 1.71
C VAL A 174 -13.33 12.99 1.48
N ARG A 175 -13.82 13.57 0.40
CA ARG A 175 -15.21 13.47 -0.04
C ARG A 175 -15.28 12.68 -1.34
N LEU A 176 -15.96 11.55 -1.33
CA LEU A 176 -16.19 10.74 -2.52
C LEU A 176 -17.60 11.01 -3.05
N MET A 177 -17.69 11.61 -4.24
CA MET A 177 -18.96 11.95 -4.88
C MET A 177 -19.55 10.72 -5.58
N GLY A 178 -18.77 10.08 -6.44
CA GLY A 178 -19.23 8.95 -7.23
C GLY A 178 -18.18 8.41 -8.20
N CYS A 179 -18.55 7.39 -8.95
CA CYS A 179 -17.69 6.73 -9.92
C CYS A 179 -18.48 6.31 -11.16
N GLN A 180 -17.86 6.40 -12.33
CA GLN A 180 -18.45 5.99 -13.61
C GLN A 180 -17.45 5.26 -14.49
N ASP A 181 -17.95 4.68 -15.59
CA ASP A 181 -17.16 4.03 -16.63
C ASP A 181 -16.25 2.90 -16.12
N LEU A 182 -16.72 2.20 -15.08
CA LEU A 182 -16.00 1.10 -14.43
C LEU A 182 -15.88 -0.13 -15.32
N LEU A 183 -14.81 -0.90 -15.11
CA LEU A 183 -14.63 -2.18 -15.81
C LEU A 183 -15.69 -3.20 -15.37
N GLU A 184 -16.43 -3.73 -16.34
CA GLU A 184 -17.44 -4.78 -16.10
C GLU A 184 -16.85 -6.19 -16.24
N ASN A 185 -15.95 -6.40 -17.21
CA ASN A 185 -15.32 -7.68 -17.49
C ASN A 185 -13.94 -7.75 -16.84
N ILE A 186 -13.90 -8.21 -15.59
CA ILE A 186 -12.66 -8.27 -14.81
C ILE A 186 -11.93 -9.61 -15.07
N PRO A 187 -10.66 -9.58 -15.52
CA PRO A 187 -9.88 -10.80 -15.73
C PRO A 187 -9.77 -11.66 -14.46
N GLY A 188 -9.81 -12.98 -14.61
CA GLY A 188 -9.64 -13.92 -13.50
C GLY A 188 -10.82 -14.01 -12.52
N ARG A 189 -11.93 -13.30 -12.78
CA ARG A 189 -13.17 -13.40 -11.99
C ARG A 189 -14.13 -14.37 -12.66
N SER A 190 -14.78 -15.21 -11.86
CA SER A 190 -15.81 -16.13 -12.35
C SER A 190 -16.98 -16.20 -11.38
N LYS A 191 -18.17 -16.40 -11.93
CA LYS A 191 -19.43 -16.50 -11.17
C LYS A 191 -19.47 -17.69 -10.19
N ALA A 192 -18.66 -18.72 -10.46
CA ALA A 192 -18.61 -19.93 -9.64
C ALA A 192 -17.71 -19.79 -8.40
N ALA A 193 -16.87 -18.75 -8.32
CA ALA A 193 -15.96 -18.55 -7.21
C ALA A 193 -16.64 -17.82 -6.04
N PRO A 194 -16.40 -18.22 -4.78
CA PRO A 194 -16.91 -17.48 -3.62
C PRO A 194 -16.26 -16.10 -3.56
N VAL A 195 -17.09 -15.07 -3.39
CA VAL A 195 -16.62 -13.66 -3.35
C VAL A 195 -16.70 -13.10 -1.94
N SER A 196 -15.55 -12.68 -1.43
CA SER A 196 -15.44 -11.88 -0.22
C SER A 196 -15.59 -10.40 -0.57
N LEU A 197 -16.76 -9.82 -0.28
CA LEU A 197 -17.01 -8.38 -0.39
C LEU A 197 -16.60 -7.65 0.90
N PRO A 198 -16.25 -6.35 0.83
CA PRO A 198 -15.94 -5.53 2.01
C PRO A 198 -17.13 -5.49 2.99
N GLY A 199 -16.86 -5.82 4.25
CA GLY A 199 -17.89 -6.13 5.25
C GLY A 199 -18.38 -4.97 6.12
N TRP A 200 -18.10 -3.71 5.79
CA TRP A 200 -18.52 -2.55 6.61
C TRP A 200 -19.26 -1.50 5.79
N SER A 201 -20.56 -1.70 5.55
CA SER A 201 -21.40 -0.62 5.06
C SER A 201 -21.93 0.23 6.24
N PRO A 202 -21.75 1.57 6.25
CA PRO A 202 -22.30 2.44 7.31
C PRO A 202 -23.83 2.34 7.46
N SER A 203 -24.52 1.92 6.39
CA SER A 203 -25.97 1.69 6.36
C SER A 203 -26.42 0.35 6.96
N GLU A 204 -25.51 -0.59 7.28
CA GLU A 204 -25.84 -1.91 7.84
C GLU A 204 -25.78 -1.96 9.38
N THR A 205 -26.14 -0.88 10.06
CA THR A 205 -26.07 -0.76 11.53
C THR A 205 -27.05 -1.65 12.31
N ARG A 206 -27.74 -2.64 11.73
CA ARG A 206 -28.76 -3.43 12.45
C ARG A 206 -28.94 -4.93 12.17
N SER A 207 -28.08 -5.66 11.46
CA SER A 207 -28.43 -7.08 11.19
C SER A 207 -27.29 -8.08 10.91
N SER A 208 -26.26 -8.15 11.76
CA SER A 208 -25.23 -9.20 11.63
C SER A 208 -25.05 -10.11 12.86
N PHE A 209 -25.95 -10.06 13.85
CA PHE A 209 -25.88 -10.91 15.04
C PHE A 209 -26.82 -12.14 15.03
N ILE A 210 -27.75 -12.28 14.09
CA ILE A 210 -28.76 -13.36 14.09
C ILE A 210 -28.61 -14.38 12.94
N SER A 211 -27.75 -14.17 11.93
CA SER A 211 -27.64 -15.12 10.81
C SER A 211 -26.70 -16.32 11.03
N ARG A 212 -26.11 -16.51 12.22
CA ARG A 212 -25.16 -17.61 12.49
C ARG A 212 -25.76 -18.87 13.12
N ALA A 213 -27.06 -18.92 13.37
CA ALA A 213 -27.71 -20.11 13.88
C ALA A 213 -28.56 -20.80 12.79
N ASN A 214 -28.03 -21.93 12.31
CA ASN A 214 -28.80 -23.10 11.86
C ASN A 214 -29.40 -23.07 10.43
N ARG A 215 -28.80 -23.86 9.52
CA ARG A 215 -29.54 -24.71 8.56
C ARG A 215 -28.61 -25.75 7.89
N ASN A 216 -28.34 -26.82 8.62
CA ASN A 216 -28.32 -28.14 8.00
C ASN A 216 -29.78 -28.59 7.88
N ARG A 217 -30.35 -28.54 6.66
CA ARG A 217 -31.48 -29.38 6.22
C ARG A 217 -31.68 -29.17 4.73
N GLY A 218 -31.42 -30.21 3.95
CA GLY A 218 -31.75 -30.26 2.54
C GLY A 218 -33.26 -30.21 2.32
N VAL A 219 -33.69 -29.38 1.39
CA VAL A 219 -34.97 -29.49 0.69
C VAL A 219 -34.74 -29.05 -0.74
N SER A 220 -34.99 -29.98 -1.66
CA SER A 220 -35.05 -29.76 -3.10
C SER A 220 -36.07 -28.67 -3.45
N SER A 221 -35.66 -27.68 -4.24
CA SER A 221 -36.57 -26.86 -5.03
C SER A 221 -35.98 -26.64 -6.41
N ARG A 222 -36.55 -27.35 -7.38
CA ARG A 222 -36.52 -26.94 -8.78
C ARG A 222 -37.32 -25.63 -8.89
N ASN A 223 -36.90 -24.79 -9.83
CA ASN A 223 -37.52 -23.53 -10.26
C ASN A 223 -37.13 -22.27 -9.48
N LEU A 224 -35.99 -21.67 -9.86
CA LEU A 224 -35.92 -20.22 -10.06
C LEU A 224 -34.76 -19.85 -10.99
N ALA A 225 -34.89 -20.18 -12.28
CA ALA A 225 -34.21 -19.43 -13.33
C ALA A 225 -34.88 -18.04 -13.42
N LYS A 226 -34.66 -17.18 -12.43
CA LYS A 226 -34.90 -15.74 -12.55
C LYS A 226 -33.55 -15.11 -12.83
N SER A 227 -33.43 -14.50 -14.00
CA SER A 227 -32.38 -13.56 -14.42
C SER A 227 -31.44 -13.16 -13.27
N GLU A 228 -30.28 -13.82 -13.18
CA GLU A 228 -29.20 -13.46 -12.26
C GLU A 228 -28.51 -12.19 -12.78
N GLU A 229 -29.17 -11.06 -12.57
CA GLU A 229 -28.83 -9.74 -13.07
C GLU A 229 -27.57 -9.22 -12.38
N LEU A 230 -26.64 -8.66 -13.16
CA LEU A 230 -25.44 -7.99 -12.65
C LEU A 230 -25.86 -6.88 -11.69
N SER A 231 -25.19 -6.76 -10.54
CA SER A 231 -25.51 -5.68 -9.61
C SER A 231 -24.87 -4.40 -10.10
N ASN A 232 -25.67 -3.37 -10.34
CA ASN A 232 -25.14 -2.05 -10.68
C ASN A 232 -24.71 -1.25 -9.43
N GLU A 233 -24.68 -1.87 -8.25
CA GLU A 233 -24.26 -1.23 -7.02
C GLU A 233 -22.75 -1.30 -6.81
N ILE A 234 -22.18 -0.17 -6.40
CA ILE A 234 -20.76 0.02 -6.14
C ILE A 234 -20.50 0.58 -4.74
N SER A 235 -19.33 0.25 -4.20
CA SER A 235 -18.80 0.80 -2.95
C SER A 235 -17.31 1.10 -3.13
N ALA A 236 -16.86 2.20 -2.55
CA ALA A 236 -15.45 2.53 -2.44
C ALA A 236 -14.94 2.26 -1.01
N VAL A 237 -13.72 1.76 -0.90
CA VAL A 237 -12.99 1.51 0.35
C VAL A 237 -11.73 2.35 0.34
N LEU A 238 -11.52 3.12 1.40
CA LEU A 238 -10.37 3.98 1.61
C LEU A 238 -9.38 3.26 2.54
N LYS A 239 -8.11 3.20 2.14
CA LYS A 239 -7.04 2.63 2.96
C LYS A 239 -5.86 3.58 3.08
N LEU A 240 -5.33 3.70 4.29
CA LEU A 240 -4.06 4.36 4.57
C LEU A 240 -3.04 3.30 4.95
N ASP A 241 -1.92 3.24 4.23
CA ASP A 241 -0.86 2.24 4.43
C ASP A 241 -1.40 0.79 4.54
N ASN A 242 -2.32 0.42 3.63
CA ASN A 242 -3.00 -0.89 3.58
C ASN A 242 -3.91 -1.21 4.79
N THR A 243 -4.28 -0.19 5.59
CA THR A 243 -5.26 -0.30 6.67
C THR A 243 -6.56 0.38 6.24
N VAL A 244 -7.69 -0.31 6.34
CA VAL A 244 -9.01 0.25 6.00
C VAL A 244 -9.39 1.32 7.01
N VAL A 245 -9.67 2.53 6.50
CA VAL A 245 -10.04 3.70 7.31
C VAL A 245 -11.42 4.25 6.96
N GLY A 246 -12.00 3.82 5.85
CA GLY A 246 -13.36 4.21 5.47
C GLY A 246 -13.94 3.30 4.39
N GLN A 247 -15.27 3.24 4.34
CA GLN A 247 -16.02 2.56 3.29
C GLN A 247 -17.31 3.35 3.01
N THR A 248 -17.69 3.49 1.75
CA THR A 248 -18.95 4.12 1.35
C THR A 248 -20.14 3.17 1.48
N SER A 249 -21.36 3.70 1.40
CA SER A 249 -22.55 2.86 1.20
C SER A 249 -22.54 2.20 -0.19
N TRP A 250 -23.20 1.04 -0.31
CA TRP A 250 -23.47 0.42 -1.61
C TRP A 250 -24.54 1.24 -2.34
N ARG A 251 -24.23 1.75 -3.53
CA ARG A 251 -25.11 2.63 -4.31
C ARG A 251 -24.99 2.36 -5.81
N PRO A 252 -26.03 2.56 -6.62
CA PRO A 252 -25.93 2.45 -8.06
C PRO A 252 -24.80 3.31 -8.65
N ALA A 253 -24.02 2.75 -9.58
CA ALA A 253 -22.91 3.44 -10.22
C ALA A 253 -23.37 4.72 -10.92
N SER A 254 -22.78 5.84 -10.52
CA SER A 254 -23.04 7.18 -11.06
C SER A 254 -21.96 8.16 -10.58
N ASN A 255 -21.85 9.32 -11.24
CA ASN A 255 -20.93 10.39 -10.85
C ASN A 255 -21.22 11.02 -9.47
N GLN A 256 -22.42 10.80 -8.91
CA GLN A 256 -22.86 11.27 -7.60
C GLN A 256 -23.47 10.12 -6.77
N ALA A 257 -22.86 8.94 -6.84
CA ALA A 257 -23.37 7.74 -6.19
C ALA A 257 -23.45 7.85 -4.66
N TRP A 258 -22.48 8.52 -4.02
CA TRP A 258 -22.31 8.47 -2.56
C TRP A 258 -22.42 9.83 -1.87
N ASP A 259 -21.80 10.86 -2.45
CA ASP A 259 -21.55 12.16 -1.82
C ASP A 259 -21.15 12.08 -0.32
N GLN A 260 -20.21 11.18 -0.01
CA GLN A 260 -19.86 10.82 1.36
C GLN A 260 -18.52 11.42 1.76
N LYS A 261 -18.47 12.08 2.92
CA LYS A 261 -17.26 12.66 3.49
C LYS A 261 -16.67 11.79 4.59
N PHE A 262 -15.35 11.68 4.60
CA PHE A 262 -14.53 11.00 5.59
C PHE A 262 -13.49 11.98 6.13
N THR A 263 -13.28 11.96 7.44
CA THR A 263 -12.18 12.68 8.11
C THR A 263 -11.23 11.63 8.64
N LEU A 264 -10.02 11.59 8.07
CA LEU A 264 -9.03 10.56 8.31
C LEU A 264 -7.86 11.14 9.09
N GLU A 265 -7.49 10.51 10.19
CA GLU A 265 -6.27 10.84 10.92
C GLU A 265 -5.08 10.14 10.26
N LEU A 266 -4.08 10.92 9.88
CA LEU A 266 -2.84 10.43 9.30
C LEU A 266 -1.81 10.25 10.41
N ASP A 267 -1.26 9.04 10.54
CA ASP A 267 -0.14 8.73 11.42
C ASP A 267 1.03 8.21 10.58
N ARG A 268 1.92 9.13 10.20
CA ARG A 268 3.08 8.86 9.34
C ARG A 268 2.71 8.15 8.03
N SER A 269 1.51 8.42 7.53
CA SER A 269 0.98 7.84 6.31
C SER A 269 1.54 8.50 5.08
N ARG A 270 1.63 7.73 4.00
CA ARG A 270 2.29 8.15 2.76
C ARG A 270 1.32 8.29 1.60
N GLU A 271 0.36 7.38 1.56
CA GLU A 271 -0.49 7.16 0.40
C GLU A 271 -1.90 6.80 0.86
N LEU A 272 -2.88 7.35 0.15
CA LEU A 272 -4.27 6.95 0.22
C LEU A 272 -4.59 6.04 -0.96
N GLU A 273 -4.97 4.81 -0.66
CA GLU A 273 -5.53 3.88 -1.63
C GLU A 273 -7.06 4.00 -1.61
N ILE A 274 -7.66 4.09 -2.79
CA ILE A 274 -9.10 4.03 -3.01
C ILE A 274 -9.39 2.82 -3.89
N SER A 275 -10.08 1.82 -3.32
CA SER A 275 -10.48 0.59 -3.99
C SER A 275 -11.99 0.61 -4.26
N VAL A 276 -12.42 0.37 -5.50
CA VAL A 276 -13.84 0.34 -5.90
C VAL A 276 -14.27 -1.10 -6.18
N TYR A 277 -15.43 -1.46 -5.66
CA TYR A 277 -16.00 -2.81 -5.73
C TYR A 277 -17.39 -2.78 -6.37
N TRP A 278 -17.68 -3.78 -7.20
CA TRP A 278 -19.05 -4.16 -7.56
C TRP A 278 -19.67 -5.05 -6.47
N ARG A 279 -20.99 -4.90 -6.25
CA ARG A 279 -21.74 -5.73 -5.30
C ARG A 279 -22.17 -7.08 -5.89
N ASP A 280 -21.26 -7.75 -6.56
CA ASP A 280 -21.49 -9.07 -7.14
C ASP A 280 -20.17 -9.84 -7.27
N TRP A 281 -20.17 -10.90 -8.10
CA TRP A 281 -19.01 -11.78 -8.27
C TRP A 281 -17.79 -11.07 -8.90
N ARG A 282 -17.97 -9.89 -9.51
CA ARG A 282 -16.89 -9.09 -10.08
C ARG A 282 -15.96 -8.56 -8.97
N SER A 283 -16.53 -8.22 -7.81
CA SER A 283 -15.79 -7.71 -6.64
C SER A 283 -14.93 -6.48 -6.98
N LEU A 284 -13.69 -6.41 -6.48
CA LEU A 284 -12.74 -5.32 -6.75
C LEU A 284 -12.54 -5.12 -8.25
N CYS A 285 -12.93 -3.96 -8.74
CA CYS A 285 -12.95 -3.63 -10.16
C CYS A 285 -11.99 -2.51 -10.57
N ALA A 286 -11.62 -1.65 -9.62
CA ALA A 286 -10.76 -0.51 -9.91
C ALA A 286 -10.02 -0.04 -8.65
N VAL A 287 -8.83 0.52 -8.84
CA VAL A 287 -7.99 1.07 -7.76
C VAL A 287 -7.40 2.42 -8.16
N LYS A 288 -7.14 3.27 -7.16
CA LYS A 288 -6.34 4.48 -7.30
C LYS A 288 -5.48 4.71 -6.08
N PHE A 289 -4.24 5.11 -6.30
CA PHE A 289 -3.29 5.50 -5.27
C PHE A 289 -3.04 7.00 -5.38
N LEU A 290 -3.13 7.71 -4.26
CA LEU A 290 -2.89 9.15 -4.16
C LEU A 290 -1.77 9.40 -3.16
N ARG A 291 -0.68 10.03 -3.61
CA ARG A 291 0.41 10.42 -2.72
C ARG A 291 -0.04 11.59 -1.87
N LEU A 292 0.07 11.45 -0.55
CA LEU A 292 -0.39 12.48 0.38
C LEU A 292 0.46 13.75 0.32
N GLU A 293 1.70 13.65 -0.18
CA GLU A 293 2.61 14.80 -0.36
C GLU A 293 2.12 15.81 -1.41
N ASP A 294 1.24 15.39 -2.32
CA ASP A 294 0.71 16.26 -3.39
C ASP A 294 -0.34 17.26 -2.87
N PHE A 295 -0.87 17.05 -1.66
CA PHE A 295 -1.95 17.85 -1.06
C PHE A 295 -1.47 18.77 0.09
N LEU A 296 -0.16 19.03 0.19
CA LEU A 296 0.47 19.77 1.30
C LEU A 296 0.28 21.30 1.27
N ASP A 297 -0.73 21.80 0.55
CA ASP A 297 -0.98 23.23 0.35
C ASP A 297 -2.17 23.78 1.16
N ASN A 298 -2.83 22.93 1.96
CA ASN A 298 -4.01 23.26 2.76
C ASN A 298 -5.19 23.80 1.91
N GLN A 299 -5.24 23.43 0.63
CA GLN A 299 -6.34 23.76 -0.28
C GLN A 299 -7.29 22.58 -0.45
N ARG A 300 -8.51 22.88 -0.88
CA ARG A 300 -9.47 21.86 -1.31
C ARG A 300 -9.23 21.51 -2.77
N HIS A 301 -8.85 20.26 -3.02
CA HIS A 301 -8.58 19.71 -4.35
C HIS A 301 -9.78 18.92 -4.85
N GLY A 302 -10.61 19.53 -5.69
CA GLY A 302 -11.64 18.80 -6.46
C GLY A 302 -11.02 18.16 -7.69
N MET A 303 -11.14 16.85 -7.84
CA MET A 303 -10.44 16.08 -8.88
C MET A 303 -11.34 15.07 -9.57
N CYS A 304 -11.06 14.84 -10.86
CA CYS A 304 -11.54 13.69 -11.63
C CYS A 304 -10.36 12.74 -11.82
N LEU A 305 -10.37 11.63 -11.08
CA LEU A 305 -9.26 10.69 -11.01
C LEU A 305 -9.52 9.51 -11.94
N TYR A 306 -8.60 9.27 -12.88
CA TYR A 306 -8.59 8.04 -13.67
C TYR A 306 -8.15 6.87 -12.80
N LEU A 307 -9.01 5.86 -12.74
CA LEU A 307 -8.78 4.61 -12.03
C LEU A 307 -8.02 3.62 -12.90
N GLU A 308 -7.31 2.71 -12.25
CA GLU A 308 -6.66 1.57 -12.89
C GLU A 308 -7.54 0.32 -12.70
N PRO A 309 -7.87 -0.44 -13.76
CA PRO A 309 -7.51 -0.24 -15.17
C PRO A 309 -8.38 0.77 -15.92
N GLN A 310 -9.61 0.98 -15.45
CA GLN A 310 -10.60 1.81 -16.13
C GLN A 310 -11.57 2.44 -15.11
N GLY A 311 -12.02 3.64 -15.43
CA GLY A 311 -13.07 4.35 -14.71
C GLY A 311 -12.64 5.74 -14.28
N MET A 312 -13.62 6.54 -13.89
CA MET A 312 -13.41 7.90 -13.38
C MET A 312 -14.06 8.03 -12.01
N LEU A 313 -13.24 8.43 -11.02
CA LEU A 313 -13.66 8.72 -9.67
C LEU A 313 -13.70 10.23 -9.44
N PHE A 314 -14.81 10.72 -8.92
CA PHE A 314 -14.99 12.12 -8.54
C PHE A 314 -14.76 12.25 -7.03
N ALA A 315 -13.72 12.98 -6.66
CA ALA A 315 -13.32 13.15 -5.26
C ALA A 315 -12.91 14.58 -4.94
N GLU A 316 -13.09 14.98 -3.69
CA GLU A 316 -12.47 16.18 -3.11
C GLU A 316 -11.54 15.77 -1.98
N VAL A 317 -10.32 16.30 -1.96
CA VAL A 317 -9.33 16.01 -0.92
C VAL A 317 -8.86 17.33 -0.31
N THR A 318 -8.71 17.38 1.01
CA THR A 318 -8.16 18.54 1.72
C THR A 318 -7.28 18.06 2.87
N PHE A 319 -6.02 18.50 2.89
CA PHE A 319 -5.09 18.12 3.96
C PHE A 319 -4.94 19.28 4.94
N PHE A 320 -5.48 19.09 6.14
CA PHE A 320 -5.31 20.00 7.27
C PHE A 320 -4.12 19.60 8.16
N ASN A 321 -3.40 20.62 8.62
CA ASN A 321 -2.33 20.50 9.61
C ASN A 321 -1.26 19.43 9.29
N PRO A 322 -0.65 19.43 8.09
CA PRO A 322 0.39 18.47 7.79
C PRO A 322 1.62 18.70 8.67
N VAL A 323 2.01 17.66 9.42
CA VAL A 323 3.24 17.57 10.19
C VAL A 323 4.15 16.58 9.48
N ILE A 324 5.29 17.07 9.02
CA ILE A 324 6.32 16.24 8.39
C ILE A 324 7.26 15.76 9.51
N GLU A 325 7.15 14.49 9.89
CA GLU A 325 8.04 13.91 10.89
C GLU A 325 9.47 13.82 10.36
N ARG A 326 10.40 14.46 11.08
CA ARG A 326 11.82 14.39 10.75
C ARG A 326 12.39 13.07 11.27
N ARG A 327 13.04 12.29 10.40
CA ARG A 327 13.99 11.29 10.88
C ARG A 327 15.13 12.03 11.57
N PRO A 328 15.36 11.83 12.88
CA PRO A 328 16.54 12.40 13.50
C PRO A 328 17.75 11.81 12.78
N LYS A 329 18.65 12.67 12.29
CA LYS A 329 19.93 12.26 11.69
C LYS A 329 20.86 11.75 12.81
N LEU A 330 20.45 10.67 13.47
CA LEU A 330 21.29 9.95 14.41
C LEU A 330 22.36 9.26 13.58
N GLN A 331 23.45 9.97 13.30
CA GLN A 331 24.68 9.32 12.91
C GLN A 331 25.11 8.47 14.09
N ARG A 332 25.30 7.17 13.85
CA ARG A 332 25.98 6.30 14.81
C ARG A 332 27.29 6.98 15.17
N GLN A 333 27.38 7.46 16.42
CA GLN A 333 28.59 8.09 16.93
C GLN A 333 29.76 7.14 16.64
N LYS A 334 30.74 7.60 15.84
CA LYS A 334 31.97 6.83 15.63
C LYS A 334 32.51 6.54 17.04
N LYS A 335 32.76 5.26 17.32
CA LYS A 335 33.14 4.74 18.64
C LYS A 335 34.12 5.70 19.32
N ILE A 336 33.61 6.44 20.31
CA ILE A 336 34.39 7.35 21.16
C ILE A 336 35.31 6.58 22.13
N PHE A 337 35.12 5.26 22.25
CA PHE A 337 36.06 4.36 22.90
C PHE A 337 36.88 3.66 21.84
N SER A 338 38.17 4.01 21.75
CA SER A 338 39.14 3.18 21.03
C SER A 338 39.09 1.78 21.64
N LYS A 339 39.05 0.74 20.81
CA LYS A 339 39.18 -0.66 21.26
C LYS A 339 40.62 -0.98 21.75
N GLN A 340 41.33 -0.01 22.33
CA GLN A 340 42.71 -0.20 22.79
C GLN A 340 42.83 -0.43 24.30
N GLN A 341 41.75 -0.29 25.07
CA GLN A 341 41.74 -0.73 26.47
C GLN A 341 40.72 -1.85 26.68
N GLY A 342 41.18 -3.08 26.46
CA GLY A 342 40.39 -4.30 26.64
C GLY A 342 40.55 -5.23 25.46
N LYS A 343 41.49 -6.18 25.58
CA LYS A 343 41.79 -7.32 24.72
C LYS A 343 40.72 -7.59 23.65
N THR A 344 41.10 -7.43 22.38
CA THR A 344 40.26 -7.72 21.22
C THR A 344 39.83 -9.19 21.24
N PHE A 345 38.64 -9.49 21.76
CA PHE A 345 38.02 -10.78 21.52
C PHE A 345 37.77 -10.89 20.01
N LEU A 346 38.46 -11.81 19.36
CA LEU A 346 38.19 -12.18 17.97
C LEU A 346 36.73 -12.62 17.90
N ARG A 347 35.95 -12.05 16.95
CA ARG A 347 34.60 -12.58 16.69
C ARG A 347 34.75 -14.01 16.15
N ALA A 348 33.77 -14.88 16.41
CA ALA A 348 33.83 -16.30 16.03
C ALA A 348 34.40 -16.62 14.63
N PRO A 349 34.13 -15.87 13.55
CA PRO A 349 34.69 -16.14 12.23
C PRO A 349 36.19 -15.81 12.09
N GLN A 350 36.74 -15.03 13.02
CA GLN A 350 38.15 -14.60 13.06
C GLN A 350 38.98 -15.49 14.00
N MET A 351 38.35 -16.42 14.71
CA MET A 351 39.02 -17.40 15.55
C MET A 351 39.35 -18.61 14.68
N ASN A 352 40.61 -18.76 14.28
CA ASN A 352 41.11 -19.94 13.55
C ASN A 352 41.23 -21.14 14.50
N ILE A 353 40.09 -21.62 14.99
CA ILE A 353 39.99 -22.68 15.99
C ILE A 353 39.46 -23.95 15.30
N ASN A 354 40.24 -25.03 15.42
CA ASN A 354 39.88 -26.36 14.92
C ASN A 354 38.53 -26.81 15.51
N ILE A 355 37.72 -27.49 14.70
CA ILE A 355 36.37 -28.00 15.04
C ILE A 355 36.36 -28.85 16.32
N ALA A 356 37.44 -29.57 16.61
CA ALA A 356 37.58 -30.34 17.86
C ALA A 356 37.64 -29.46 19.12
N THR A 357 38.19 -28.25 18.99
CA THR A 357 38.27 -27.27 20.08
C THR A 357 36.95 -26.53 20.26
N TRP A 358 36.20 -26.28 19.18
CA TRP A 358 34.80 -25.83 19.25
C TRP A 358 33.91 -26.83 20.01
N GLY A 359 34.03 -28.12 19.72
CA GLY A 359 33.27 -29.17 20.40
C GLY A 359 33.50 -29.18 21.92
N ARG A 360 34.73 -28.92 22.38
CA ARG A 360 35.05 -28.81 23.82
C ARG A 360 34.47 -27.55 24.47
N LEU A 361 34.50 -26.41 23.78
CA LEU A 361 33.93 -25.16 24.27
C LEU A 361 32.42 -25.24 24.41
N VAL A 362 31.73 -25.79 23.41
CA VAL A 362 30.27 -25.99 23.44
C VAL A 362 29.87 -26.92 24.58
N ARG A 363 30.58 -28.05 24.76
CA ARG A 363 30.28 -29.02 25.82
C ARG A 363 30.48 -28.44 27.23
N ARG A 364 31.34 -27.43 27.38
CA ARG A 364 31.59 -26.73 28.65
C ARG A 364 30.63 -25.56 28.91
N ALA A 365 29.96 -25.06 27.87
CA ALA A 365 28.97 -23.99 27.95
C ALA A 365 27.53 -24.52 28.15
N ILE A 366 27.30 -25.83 28.01
CA ILE A 366 26.04 -26.47 28.36
C ILE A 366 26.05 -26.74 29.88
N PRO A 367 25.13 -26.15 30.67
CA PRO A 367 25.03 -26.46 32.09
C PRO A 367 24.67 -27.95 32.28
N ALA A 368 25.44 -28.66 33.10
CA ALA A 368 25.11 -30.03 33.46
C ALA A 368 23.80 -30.04 34.28
N VAL A 369 22.77 -30.70 33.76
CA VAL A 369 21.52 -30.93 34.49
C VAL A 369 21.81 -32.00 35.54
N SER A 370 21.90 -31.59 36.81
CA SER A 370 21.98 -32.50 37.96
C SER A 370 20.63 -33.16 38.21
N SER A 371 20.50 -34.43 37.82
CA SER A 371 19.44 -35.32 38.30
C SER A 371 19.83 -35.83 39.70
N ASN A 372 19.27 -35.25 40.76
CA ASN A 372 19.30 -35.85 42.10
C ASN A 372 18.05 -36.71 42.27
N SER A 373 18.28 -38.02 42.37
CA SER A 373 17.35 -39.02 42.89
C SER A 373 17.38 -39.03 44.42
N PHE A 374 16.22 -38.94 45.05
CA PHE A 374 15.82 -39.75 46.20
C PHE A 374 14.31 -39.99 46.12
#